data_AF-A0A1H1GRW7-F1
#
_entry.id   AF-A0A1H1GRW7-F1
#
_cell.length_a   1.000
_cell.length_b   1.000
_cell.length_c   1.000
_cell.angle_alpha   90.00
_cell.angle_beta   90.00
_cell.angle_gamma   90.00
#
_symmetry.space_group_name_H-M   'P 1'
#
loop_
_entity.id
_entity.type
_entity.pdbx_description
1 polymer ?
#
loop_
_entity_poly.entity_id
_entity_poly.type
_entity_poly.pdbx_seq_one_letter_code
_entity_poly.pdbx_strand_id
1 'polypeptide(L)'
;MHPLRDLKYDDAITATVVQCGLGDDAERMSLDEARRVAAERGSHLVQQFDSDDGTAYCELAPLAIPPRWEEGETGPAPFDDMLWFVSSRGCRDYLMGRAGTYTGRISAWCPHAAPEYRSYNVSFRDLAEMSEASRYFVAGLLAGVVPAAPIESGPSDEAADQADRSAWYAAQYLFRTRSGAWTEHWRVCTECGAVLLPSNLDDRCSRHSDEG
;
A
#
# COMPACT_ATOMS: atom_id res chain seq x y z
N MET A 1 12.14 -2.55 -1.87
CA MET A 1 12.94 -3.59 -2.55
C MET A 1 14.27 -2.95 -2.91
N HIS A 2 15.38 -3.51 -2.45
CA HIS A 2 16.71 -2.99 -2.77
C HIS A 2 17.03 -3.29 -4.25
N PRO A 3 17.55 -2.32 -5.02
CA PRO A 3 17.96 -2.58 -6.39
C PRO A 3 19.09 -3.63 -6.40
N LEU A 4 19.17 -4.43 -7.47
CA LEU A 4 20.18 -5.50 -7.58
C LEU A 4 21.62 -5.00 -7.39
N ARG A 5 21.90 -3.75 -7.78
CA ARG A 5 23.21 -3.12 -7.60
C ARG A 5 23.61 -2.94 -6.12
N ASP A 6 22.64 -3.02 -5.21
CA ASP A 6 22.86 -2.92 -3.76
C ASP A 6 23.08 -4.30 -3.13
N LEU A 7 23.03 -5.40 -3.91
CA LEU A 7 23.40 -6.73 -3.45
C LEU A 7 24.88 -6.75 -3.08
N LYS A 8 25.17 -6.93 -1.79
CA LYS A 8 26.54 -7.07 -1.28
C LYS A 8 26.87 -8.54 -1.09
N TYR A 9 27.99 -8.98 -1.67
CA TYR A 9 28.54 -10.31 -1.49
C TYR A 9 30.06 -10.23 -1.36
N ASP A 10 30.64 -11.18 -0.63
CA ASP A 10 32.08 -11.33 -0.38
C ASP A 10 32.79 -10.01 -0.06
N ASP A 11 33.57 -9.48 -1.00
CA ASP A 11 34.39 -8.28 -0.86
C ASP A 11 33.58 -6.98 -0.75
N ALA A 12 32.32 -6.99 -1.21
CA ALA A 12 31.41 -5.85 -1.10
C ALA A 12 30.79 -5.70 0.31
N ILE A 13 30.97 -6.69 1.19
CA ILE A 13 30.51 -6.64 2.59
C ILE A 13 31.54 -5.85 3.40
N THR A 14 31.08 -4.78 4.05
CA THR A 14 31.95 -3.85 4.80
C THR A 14 31.88 -4.01 6.31
N ALA A 15 30.94 -4.82 6.83
CA ALA A 15 30.81 -5.07 8.26
C ALA A 15 32.01 -5.88 8.77
N THR A 16 32.61 -5.50 9.89
CA THR A 16 33.76 -6.22 10.45
C THR A 16 33.36 -7.52 11.17
N VAL A 17 32.11 -7.56 11.64
CA VAL A 17 31.49 -8.71 12.30
C VAL A 17 30.19 -9.03 11.58
N VAL A 18 29.93 -10.31 11.38
CA VAL A 18 28.73 -10.81 10.70
C VAL A 18 28.03 -11.86 11.55
N GLN A 19 26.72 -11.96 11.40
CA GLN A 19 25.96 -13.12 11.82
C GLN A 19 25.70 -13.97 10.60
N CYS A 20 26.40 -15.10 10.49
CA CYS A 20 26.39 -15.97 9.32
C CYS A 20 25.43 -17.14 9.53
N GLY A 21 24.41 -17.27 8.70
CA GLY A 21 23.57 -18.46 8.59
C GLY A 21 24.36 -19.64 8.03
N LEU A 22 24.38 -20.76 8.74
CA LEU A 22 25.10 -21.99 8.41
C LEU A 22 24.15 -23.18 8.27
N GLY A 23 22.98 -22.97 7.66
CA GLY A 23 21.88 -23.94 7.64
C GLY A 23 20.75 -23.46 8.55
N ASP A 24 20.33 -24.29 9.50
CA ASP A 24 19.28 -23.94 10.46
C ASP A 24 19.79 -23.06 11.64
N ASP A 25 21.11 -22.93 11.78
CA ASP A 25 21.78 -22.14 12.81
C ASP A 25 22.42 -20.88 12.24
N ALA A 26 22.59 -19.85 13.09
CA ALA A 26 23.34 -18.64 12.75
C ALA A 26 24.39 -18.34 13.81
N GLU A 27 25.63 -18.14 13.39
CA GLU A 27 26.76 -17.89 14.26
C GLU A 27 27.34 -16.48 14.05
N ARG A 28 27.72 -15.83 15.14
CA ARG A 28 28.39 -14.52 15.09
C ARG A 28 29.90 -14.70 15.00
N MET A 29 30.51 -14.15 13.96
CA MET A 29 31.93 -14.32 13.67
C MET A 29 32.53 -13.09 12.96
N SER A 30 33.85 -13.07 12.81
CA SER A 30 34.51 -12.03 12.00
C SER A 30 34.19 -12.22 10.51
N LEU A 31 34.23 -11.12 9.74
CA LEU A 31 34.01 -11.20 8.30
C LEU A 31 35.02 -12.13 7.59
N ASP A 32 36.30 -12.07 8.00
CA ASP A 32 37.34 -12.92 7.42
C ASP A 32 37.10 -14.41 7.71
N GLU A 33 36.60 -14.72 8.91
CA GLU A 33 36.20 -16.08 9.26
C GLU A 33 35.01 -16.55 8.43
N ALA A 34 33.97 -15.73 8.27
CA ALA A 34 32.82 -16.06 7.44
C ALA A 34 33.22 -16.28 5.97
N ARG A 35 34.13 -15.47 5.43
CA ARG A 35 34.67 -15.65 4.07
C ARG A 35 35.44 -16.95 3.91
N ARG A 36 36.25 -17.32 4.92
CA ARG A 36 36.94 -18.62 4.93
C ARG A 36 35.94 -19.78 4.92
N VAL A 37 34.90 -19.72 5.75
CA VAL A 37 33.84 -20.75 5.77
C VAL A 37 33.11 -20.82 4.41
N ALA A 38 32.82 -19.68 3.79
CA ALA A 38 32.24 -19.62 2.45
C ALA A 38 33.12 -20.32 1.42
N ALA A 39 34.42 -20.01 1.40
CA ALA A 39 35.40 -20.61 0.50
C ALA A 39 35.55 -22.11 0.69
N GLU A 40 35.60 -22.59 1.94
CA GLU A 40 35.66 -24.03 2.28
C GLU A 40 34.43 -24.79 1.77
N ARG A 41 33.27 -24.14 1.70
CA ARG A 41 32.02 -24.72 1.20
C ARG A 41 31.78 -24.51 -0.29
N GLY A 42 32.68 -23.82 -0.99
CA GLY A 42 32.49 -23.45 -2.40
C GLY A 42 31.29 -22.54 -2.63
N SER A 43 30.96 -21.71 -1.64
CA SER A 43 29.84 -20.76 -1.64
C SER A 43 30.33 -19.32 -1.55
N HIS A 44 29.39 -18.38 -1.73
CA HIS A 44 29.62 -16.96 -1.52
C HIS A 44 28.93 -16.50 -0.23
N LEU A 45 29.53 -15.53 0.45
CA LEU A 45 28.89 -14.85 1.56
C LEU A 45 27.99 -13.75 1.01
N VAL A 46 26.69 -13.83 1.22
CA VAL A 46 25.70 -12.86 0.72
C VAL A 46 25.04 -12.15 1.89
N GLN A 47 25.10 -10.82 1.90
CA GLN A 47 24.46 -10.03 2.95
C GLN A 47 22.96 -9.87 2.65
N GLN A 48 22.12 -10.21 3.64
CA GLN A 48 20.66 -10.09 3.53
C GLN A 48 20.15 -8.75 4.10
N PHE A 49 20.67 -8.34 5.26
CA PHE A 49 20.29 -7.09 5.92
C PHE A 49 21.37 -6.63 6.90
N ASP A 50 21.33 -5.33 7.23
CA ASP A 50 22.11 -4.74 8.33
C ASP A 50 21.32 -4.83 9.63
N SER A 51 21.99 -5.15 10.73
CA SER A 51 21.45 -5.09 12.09
C SER A 51 21.75 -3.73 12.73
N ASP A 52 20.90 -3.30 13.66
CA ASP A 52 21.02 -2.01 14.35
C ASP A 52 22.35 -1.83 15.13
N ASP A 53 23.02 -2.93 15.48
CA ASP A 53 24.30 -2.95 16.20
C ASP A 53 25.54 -2.85 15.28
N GLY A 54 25.33 -2.63 13.97
CA GLY A 54 26.40 -2.56 12.97
C GLY A 54 26.93 -3.92 12.49
N THR A 55 26.30 -5.02 12.90
CA THR A 55 26.54 -6.36 12.36
C THR A 55 25.76 -6.54 11.07
N ALA A 56 26.31 -7.27 10.09
CA ALA A 56 25.54 -7.70 8.92
C ALA A 56 25.06 -9.14 9.09
N TYR A 57 23.78 -9.41 8.79
CA TYR A 57 23.31 -10.79 8.65
C TYR A 57 23.65 -11.29 7.24
N CYS A 58 24.35 -12.41 7.18
CA CYS A 58 24.83 -13.00 5.93
C CYS A 58 24.42 -14.47 5.84
N GLU A 59 24.29 -14.98 4.62
CA GLU A 59 24.06 -16.39 4.34
C GLU A 59 25.10 -16.91 3.34
N LEU A 60 25.36 -18.22 3.41
CA LEU A 60 26.18 -18.91 2.42
C LEU A 60 25.30 -19.40 1.28
N ALA A 61 25.51 -18.86 0.08
CA ALA A 61 24.71 -19.19 -1.08
C ALA A 61 25.56 -19.46 -2.33
N PRO A 62 25.13 -20.37 -3.22
CA PRO A 62 25.71 -20.48 -4.56
C PRO A 62 25.28 -19.25 -5.38
N LEU A 63 26.20 -18.32 -5.59
CA LEU A 63 25.97 -17.10 -6.37
C LEU A 63 26.64 -17.22 -7.75
N ALA A 64 25.89 -16.93 -8.81
CA ALA A 64 26.49 -16.79 -10.14
C ALA A 64 27.27 -15.47 -10.20
N ILE A 65 28.50 -15.49 -10.71
CA ILE A 65 29.34 -14.29 -10.88
C ILE A 65 29.59 -14.05 -12.38
N PRO A 66 29.22 -12.88 -12.93
CA PRO A 66 28.54 -11.77 -12.26
C PRO A 66 27.10 -12.13 -11.84
N PRO A 67 26.53 -11.47 -10.81
CA PRO A 67 25.14 -11.69 -10.40
C PRO A 67 24.19 -11.55 -11.58
N ARG A 68 23.33 -12.55 -11.75
CA ARG A 68 22.22 -12.56 -12.72
C ARG A 68 20.92 -12.75 -11.97
N TRP A 69 19.84 -12.17 -12.49
CA TRP A 69 18.50 -12.37 -11.97
C TRP A 69 17.77 -13.43 -12.80
N GLU A 70 16.72 -14.01 -12.24
CA GLU A 70 15.82 -14.87 -12.98
C GLU A 70 15.06 -14.04 -14.03
N GLU A 71 15.15 -14.45 -15.29
CA GLU A 71 14.27 -13.95 -16.34
C GLU A 71 12.90 -14.60 -16.16
N GLY A 72 12.02 -13.93 -15.41
CA GLY A 72 10.61 -14.32 -15.34
C GLY A 72 9.87 -13.92 -16.61
N GLU A 73 8.96 -14.76 -17.09
CA GLU A 73 7.95 -14.30 -18.05
C GLU A 73 7.21 -13.12 -17.42
N THR A 74 7.26 -11.95 -18.06
CA THR A 74 6.28 -10.91 -17.77
C THR A 74 4.95 -11.51 -18.20
N GLY A 75 4.17 -11.98 -17.23
CA GLY A 75 2.84 -12.51 -17.47
C GLY A 75 1.96 -11.52 -18.25
N PRO A 76 0.72 -11.91 -18.59
CA PRO A 76 -0.21 -10.99 -19.23
C PRO A 76 -0.28 -9.68 -18.45
N ALA A 77 -0.60 -8.58 -19.15
CA ALA A 77 -0.74 -7.27 -18.56
C ALA A 77 -1.44 -7.39 -17.20
N PRO A 78 -0.90 -6.79 -16.12
CA PRO A 78 -1.31 -7.14 -14.76
C PRO A 78 -2.74 -6.66 -14.43
N PHE A 79 -3.49 -6.17 -15.43
CA PHE A 79 -4.79 -5.55 -15.32
C PHE A 79 -5.82 -6.25 -16.22
N ASP A 80 -7.07 -6.22 -15.77
CA ASP A 80 -8.24 -6.56 -16.58
C ASP A 80 -8.61 -5.34 -17.43
N ASP A 81 -8.65 -5.49 -18.75
CA ASP A 81 -8.91 -4.40 -19.69
C ASP A 81 -10.34 -3.86 -19.61
N MET A 82 -11.28 -4.65 -19.07
CA MET A 82 -12.63 -4.20 -18.79
C MET A 82 -12.68 -3.23 -17.61
N LEU A 83 -11.72 -3.26 -16.69
CA LEU A 83 -11.70 -2.43 -15.50
C LEU A 83 -11.06 -1.06 -15.72
N TRP A 84 -11.33 -0.41 -16.87
CA TRP A 84 -10.76 0.89 -17.21
C TRP A 84 -11.51 2.09 -16.61
N PHE A 85 -10.78 3.19 -16.42
CA PHE A 85 -11.29 4.54 -16.13
C PHE A 85 -10.40 5.62 -16.77
N VAL A 86 -10.89 6.84 -16.92
CA VAL A 86 -10.10 8.00 -17.36
C VAL A 86 -9.56 8.72 -16.14
N SER A 87 -8.24 8.75 -15.99
CA SER A 87 -7.60 9.45 -14.87
C SER A 87 -7.53 10.95 -15.12
N SER A 88 -7.11 11.72 -14.10
CA SER A 88 -6.89 13.18 -14.22
C SER A 88 -5.84 13.56 -15.28
N ARG A 89 -5.07 12.59 -15.78
CA ARG A 89 -4.12 12.76 -16.90
C ARG A 89 -4.79 12.66 -18.27
N GLY A 90 -6.08 12.33 -18.34
CA GLY A 90 -6.82 12.15 -19.60
C GLY A 90 -6.53 10.82 -20.31
N CYS A 91 -5.83 9.89 -19.67
CA CYS A 91 -5.51 8.57 -20.22
C CYS A 91 -6.37 7.49 -19.58
N ARG A 92 -6.51 6.35 -20.28
CA ARG A 92 -7.12 5.16 -19.71
C ARG A 92 -6.14 4.46 -18.77
N ASP A 93 -6.56 4.37 -17.52
CA ASP A 93 -5.91 3.61 -16.47
C ASP A 93 -6.86 2.50 -16.00
N TYR A 94 -6.36 1.53 -15.24
CA TYR A 94 -7.09 0.30 -14.92
C TYR A 94 -7.16 0.05 -13.42
N LEU A 95 -8.30 -0.41 -12.92
CA LEU A 95 -8.47 -0.77 -11.51
C LEU A 95 -7.87 -2.16 -11.25
N MET A 96 -7.11 -2.26 -10.16
CA MET A 96 -6.34 -3.45 -9.78
C MET A 96 -6.90 -4.12 -8.51
N GLY A 97 -7.82 -3.46 -7.81
CA GLY A 97 -8.43 -3.95 -6.59
C GLY A 97 -8.26 -3.04 -5.39
N ARG A 98 -8.35 -3.59 -4.18
CA ARG A 98 -8.30 -2.80 -2.95
C ARG A 98 -6.89 -2.31 -2.68
N ALA A 99 -6.73 -1.01 -2.44
CA ALA A 99 -5.51 -0.49 -1.84
C ALA A 99 -5.49 -0.88 -0.35
N GLY A 100 -4.53 -1.70 0.07
CA GLY A 100 -4.47 -2.20 1.44
C GLY A 100 -4.24 -1.13 2.51
N THR A 101 -3.88 0.09 2.12
CA THR A 101 -3.39 1.12 3.03
C THR A 101 -4.46 2.04 3.60
N TYR A 102 -5.61 2.24 2.95
CA TYR A 102 -6.67 3.14 3.43
C TYR A 102 -8.07 2.72 2.97
N THR A 103 -9.08 2.91 3.83
CA THR A 103 -10.48 2.61 3.52
C THR A 103 -10.98 3.43 2.33
N GLY A 104 -11.50 2.73 1.32
CA GLY A 104 -12.06 3.33 0.11
C GLY A 104 -11.05 3.73 -0.96
N ARG A 105 -9.74 3.54 -0.71
CA ARG A 105 -8.74 3.63 -1.77
C ARG A 105 -8.72 2.36 -2.62
N ILE A 106 -8.63 2.56 -3.92
CA ILE A 106 -8.62 1.52 -4.94
C ILE A 106 -7.26 1.62 -5.64
N SER A 107 -6.58 0.49 -5.79
CA SER A 107 -5.33 0.39 -6.52
C SER A 107 -5.62 0.54 -8.01
N ALA A 108 -4.79 1.32 -8.69
CA ALA A 108 -4.90 1.62 -10.11
C ALA A 108 -3.56 1.43 -10.82
N TRP A 109 -3.63 1.17 -12.12
CA TRP A 109 -2.50 0.95 -13.00
C TRP A 109 -2.55 1.85 -14.23
N CYS A 110 -1.48 2.61 -14.48
CA CYS A 110 -1.28 3.43 -15.66
C CYS A 110 -0.28 2.74 -16.61
N PRO A 111 -0.71 2.25 -17.79
CA PRO A 111 0.21 1.60 -18.74
C PRO A 111 1.20 2.58 -19.38
N HIS A 112 0.90 3.88 -19.34
CA HIS A 112 1.67 4.94 -19.98
C HIS A 112 2.73 5.57 -19.06
N ALA A 113 2.71 5.27 -17.77
CA ALA A 113 3.68 5.80 -16.82
C ALA A 113 5.02 5.05 -16.87
N ALA A 114 6.08 5.73 -16.43
CA ALA A 114 7.35 5.07 -16.16
C ALA A 114 7.15 3.93 -15.13
N PRO A 115 7.92 2.83 -15.21
CA PRO A 115 7.71 1.62 -14.41
C PRO A 115 7.45 1.87 -12.91
N GLU A 116 8.18 2.79 -12.30
CA GLU A 116 8.09 3.17 -10.90
C GLU A 116 6.80 3.93 -10.51
N TYR A 117 6.07 4.47 -11.50
CA TYR A 117 4.84 5.24 -11.32
C TYR A 117 3.61 4.60 -11.96
N ARG A 118 3.71 3.32 -12.38
CA ARG A 118 2.57 2.62 -12.99
C ARG A 118 1.47 2.31 -11.98
N SER A 119 1.82 1.99 -10.74
CA SER A 119 0.84 1.72 -9.68
C SER A 119 0.58 2.96 -8.84
N TYR A 120 -0.69 3.26 -8.57
CA TYR A 120 -1.09 4.36 -7.68
C TYR A 120 -2.46 4.08 -7.06
N ASN A 121 -2.94 4.98 -6.19
CA ASN A 121 -4.22 4.81 -5.50
C ASN A 121 -5.20 5.92 -5.88
N VAL A 122 -6.45 5.55 -6.14
CA VAL A 122 -7.57 6.43 -6.45
C VAL A 122 -8.70 6.23 -5.44
N SER A 123 -9.59 7.20 -5.36
CA SER A 123 -10.86 7.14 -4.64
C SER A 123 -12.01 7.25 -5.63
N PHE A 124 -13.24 6.96 -5.23
CA PHE A 124 -14.40 6.99 -6.13
C PHE A 124 -14.59 8.35 -6.83
N ARG A 125 -14.34 9.45 -6.11
CA ARG A 125 -14.40 10.80 -6.69
C ARG A 125 -13.39 11.06 -7.81
N ASP A 126 -12.29 10.29 -7.86
CA ASP A 126 -11.26 10.43 -8.88
C ASP A 126 -11.67 9.69 -10.19
N LEU A 127 -12.80 8.96 -10.17
CA LEU A 127 -13.28 8.11 -11.27
C LEU A 127 -14.48 8.77 -11.98
N ALA A 128 -14.26 9.92 -12.61
CA ALA A 128 -15.35 10.65 -13.29
C ALA A 128 -15.92 9.87 -14.50
N GLU A 129 -15.03 9.29 -15.30
CA GLU A 129 -15.38 8.47 -16.47
C GLU A 129 -14.78 7.08 -16.31
N MET A 130 -15.62 6.05 -16.41
CA MET A 130 -15.21 4.65 -16.23
C MET A 130 -16.09 3.69 -17.02
N SER A 131 -15.58 2.47 -17.23
CA SER A 131 -16.37 1.39 -17.82
C SER A 131 -17.52 0.95 -16.91
N GLU A 132 -18.51 0.25 -17.48
CA GLU A 132 -19.58 -0.36 -16.69
C GLU A 132 -19.04 -1.42 -15.71
N ALA A 133 -18.08 -2.24 -16.14
CA ALA A 133 -17.44 -3.23 -15.27
C ALA A 133 -16.72 -2.57 -14.08
N SER A 134 -15.98 -1.48 -14.33
CA SER A 134 -15.37 -0.66 -13.28
C SER A 134 -16.41 -0.12 -12.31
N ARG A 135 -17.55 0.36 -12.81
CA ARG A 135 -18.62 0.89 -11.95
C ARG A 135 -19.16 -0.16 -10.99
N TYR A 136 -19.44 -1.38 -11.48
CA TYR A 136 -19.90 -2.48 -10.62
C TYR A 136 -18.80 -2.94 -9.66
N PHE A 137 -17.56 -3.02 -10.15
CA PHE A 137 -16.40 -3.39 -9.34
C PHE A 137 -16.24 -2.44 -8.13
N VAL A 138 -16.27 -1.13 -8.39
CA VAL A 138 -16.15 -0.12 -7.34
C VAL A 138 -17.34 -0.15 -6.39
N ALA A 139 -18.56 -0.30 -6.89
CA ALA A 139 -19.75 -0.41 -6.05
C ALA A 139 -19.66 -1.61 -5.09
N GLY A 140 -19.23 -2.77 -5.60
CA GLY A 140 -19.00 -3.97 -4.78
C GLY A 140 -17.88 -3.79 -3.76
N LEU A 141 -16.76 -3.21 -4.17
CA LEU A 141 -15.63 -2.94 -3.29
C LEU A 141 -16.04 -2.00 -2.14
N LEU A 142 -16.68 -0.87 -2.46
CA LEU A 142 -17.14 0.10 -1.46
C LEU A 142 -18.17 -0.50 -0.50
N ALA A 143 -19.06 -1.38 -0.97
CA ALA A 143 -20.00 -2.08 -0.10
C ALA A 143 -19.31 -3.04 0.90
N GLY A 144 -18.19 -3.66 0.49
CA GLY A 144 -17.43 -4.58 1.33
C GLY A 144 -16.44 -3.94 2.31
N VAL A 145 -16.10 -2.66 2.14
CA VAL A 145 -15.10 -1.95 2.98
C VAL A 145 -15.71 -0.88 3.88
N VAL A 146 -17.03 -0.88 4.06
CA VAL A 146 -17.72 0.10 4.88
C VAL A 146 -17.28 -0.04 6.33
N PRO A 147 -16.84 1.04 7.00
CA PRO A 147 -16.48 0.97 8.40
C PRO A 147 -17.64 0.49 9.27
N ALA A 148 -17.33 -0.42 10.20
CA ALA A 148 -18.28 -0.85 11.22
C ALA A 148 -18.65 0.35 12.10
N ALA A 149 -19.92 0.42 12.51
CA ALA A 149 -20.34 1.43 13.47
C ALA A 149 -19.47 1.35 14.74
N PRO A 150 -19.04 2.49 15.32
CA PRO A 150 -18.34 2.48 16.59
C PRO A 150 -19.21 1.74 17.61
N ILE A 151 -18.64 0.73 18.27
CA ILE A 151 -19.34 -0.05 19.28
C ILE A 151 -19.40 0.80 20.56
N GLU A 152 -20.62 1.20 20.95
CA GLU A 152 -20.86 1.90 22.22
C GLU A 152 -20.33 1.04 23.38
N SER A 153 -19.32 1.56 24.07
CA SER A 153 -18.76 0.94 25.27
C SER A 153 -19.14 1.79 26.48
N GLY A 154 -20.40 1.75 26.92
CA GLY A 154 -20.82 2.44 28.14
C GLY A 154 -22.34 2.61 28.31
N PRO A 155 -22.79 3.02 29.52
CA PRO A 155 -24.18 3.43 29.74
C PRO A 155 -24.41 4.76 29.01
N SER A 156 -25.21 4.72 27.95
CA SER A 156 -25.40 5.85 27.04
C SER A 156 -26.73 6.58 27.23
N ASP A 157 -26.78 7.82 26.77
CA ASP A 157 -27.99 8.64 26.64
C ASP A 157 -28.63 8.30 25.28
N GLU A 158 -29.80 7.63 25.28
CA GLU A 158 -30.45 7.10 24.08
C GLU A 158 -30.64 8.15 22.95
N ALA A 159 -30.75 9.44 23.31
CA ALA A 159 -30.90 10.52 22.34
C ALA A 159 -29.57 10.90 21.65
N ALA A 160 -28.46 10.89 22.39
CA ALA A 160 -27.13 11.10 21.83
C ALA A 160 -26.76 9.97 20.85
N ASP A 161 -27.11 8.73 21.22
CA ASP A 161 -26.86 7.55 20.41
C ASP A 161 -27.63 7.57 19.08
N GLN A 162 -28.85 8.11 19.08
CA GLN A 162 -29.65 8.21 17.86
C GLN A 162 -29.06 9.22 16.87
N ALA A 163 -28.56 10.36 17.36
CA ALA A 163 -27.91 11.37 16.53
C ALA A 163 -26.61 10.83 15.91
N ASP A 164 -25.79 10.15 16.72
CA ASP A 164 -24.53 9.54 16.28
C ASP A 164 -24.76 8.42 15.26
N ARG A 165 -25.75 7.54 15.48
CA ARG A 165 -26.14 6.52 14.50
C ARG A 165 -26.63 7.15 13.20
N SER A 166 -27.46 8.18 13.26
CA SER A 166 -27.95 8.89 12.07
C SER A 166 -26.80 9.55 11.29
N ALA A 167 -25.86 10.19 11.98
CA ALA A 167 -24.67 10.78 11.37
C ALA A 167 -23.77 9.71 10.74
N TRP A 168 -23.61 8.56 11.40
CA TRP A 168 -22.86 7.42 10.87
C TRP A 168 -23.48 6.84 9.60
N TYR A 169 -24.80 6.62 9.57
CA TYR A 169 -25.49 6.13 8.38
C TYR A 169 -25.42 7.13 7.22
N ALA A 170 -25.55 8.43 7.51
CA ALA A 170 -25.34 9.47 6.50
C ALA A 170 -23.90 9.43 5.96
N ALA A 171 -22.91 9.20 6.83
CA ALA A 171 -21.51 9.09 6.41
C ALA A 171 -21.28 7.88 5.50
N GLN A 172 -21.85 6.71 5.84
CA GLN A 172 -21.79 5.51 4.98
C GLN A 172 -22.44 5.74 3.62
N TYR A 173 -23.58 6.42 3.58
CA TYR A 173 -24.25 6.74 2.33
C TYR A 173 -23.35 7.60 1.44
N LEU A 174 -22.80 8.70 1.97
CA LEU A 174 -21.88 9.57 1.21
C LEU A 174 -20.60 8.85 0.78
N PHE A 175 -20.07 7.96 1.63
CA PHE A 175 -18.92 7.13 1.30
C PHE A 175 -19.18 6.29 0.04
N ARG A 176 -20.31 5.59 0.00
CA ARG A 176 -20.65 4.68 -1.12
C ARG A 176 -21.05 5.43 -2.40
N THR A 177 -21.60 6.63 -2.27
CA THR A 177 -22.27 7.32 -3.38
C THR A 177 -21.54 8.55 -3.90
N ARG A 178 -20.62 9.14 -3.14
CA ARG A 178 -19.94 10.39 -3.51
C ARG A 178 -18.43 10.33 -3.39
N SER A 179 -17.89 9.96 -2.23
CA SER A 179 -16.46 10.15 -1.97
C SER A 179 -15.61 8.90 -2.19
N GLY A 180 -16.11 7.73 -1.79
CA GLY A 180 -15.30 6.52 -1.65
C GLY A 180 -14.11 6.72 -0.71
N ALA A 181 -14.13 7.68 0.21
CA ALA A 181 -13.04 7.95 1.13
C ALA A 181 -13.56 8.16 2.55
N TRP A 182 -12.79 7.71 3.54
CA TRP A 182 -13.18 7.76 4.95
C TRP A 182 -12.02 8.28 5.81
N THR A 183 -12.31 9.15 6.77
CA THR A 183 -11.35 9.65 7.78
C THR A 183 -11.70 9.13 9.16
N GLU A 184 -10.68 8.94 10.01
CA GLU A 184 -10.87 8.42 11.38
C GLU A 184 -11.43 9.45 12.36
N HIS A 185 -11.58 10.71 11.94
CA HIS A 185 -12.01 11.81 12.79
C HIS A 185 -13.11 12.63 12.13
N TRP A 186 -13.99 13.19 12.95
CA TRP A 186 -14.90 14.26 12.56
C TRP A 186 -14.09 15.50 12.15
N ARG A 187 -14.56 16.24 11.15
CA ARG A 187 -13.98 17.54 10.80
C ARG A 187 -15.01 18.64 10.95
N VAL A 188 -14.61 19.87 10.67
CA VAL A 188 -15.47 21.05 10.70
C VAL A 188 -15.35 21.83 9.40
N CYS A 189 -16.45 22.44 8.97
CA CYS A 189 -16.46 23.36 7.84
C CYS A 189 -15.59 24.58 8.16
N THR A 190 -14.66 24.91 7.27
CA THR A 190 -13.74 26.03 7.41
C THR A 190 -14.42 27.41 7.41
N GLU A 191 -15.65 27.50 6.88
CA GLU A 191 -16.41 28.76 6.83
C GLU A 191 -17.40 28.94 7.98
N CYS A 192 -18.19 27.91 8.32
CA CYS A 192 -19.25 28.02 9.32
C CYS A 192 -19.09 27.15 10.56
N GLY A 193 -18.05 26.33 10.64
CA GLY A 193 -17.79 25.45 11.79
C GLY A 193 -18.72 24.23 11.91
N ALA A 194 -19.63 24.00 10.95
CA ALA A 194 -20.50 22.83 10.98
C ALA A 194 -19.68 21.52 10.97
N VAL A 195 -20.06 20.55 11.81
CA VAL A 195 -19.42 19.23 11.85
C VAL A 195 -19.65 18.51 10.51
N LEU A 196 -18.56 18.04 9.91
CA LEU A 196 -18.55 17.31 8.64
C LEU A 196 -18.45 15.81 8.90
N LEU A 197 -19.22 15.05 8.13
CA LEU A 197 -19.20 13.59 8.19
C LEU A 197 -17.82 13.05 7.79
N PRO A 198 -17.34 11.96 8.43
CA PRO A 198 -16.00 11.40 8.19
C PRO A 198 -15.77 10.89 6.76
N SER A 199 -16.83 10.79 5.95
CA SER A 199 -16.72 10.39 4.56
C SER A 199 -16.54 11.54 3.57
N ASN A 200 -16.74 12.81 3.95
CA ASN A 200 -16.84 13.87 2.95
C ASN A 200 -15.52 14.39 2.36
N LEU A 201 -14.33 14.33 2.95
CA LEU A 201 -13.06 14.90 2.41
C LEU A 201 -13.00 16.40 2.05
N ASP A 202 -14.07 17.09 1.68
CA ASP A 202 -14.04 18.54 1.49
C ASP A 202 -13.94 19.27 2.83
N ASP A 203 -13.31 20.43 2.83
CA ASP A 203 -13.16 21.28 4.02
C ASP A 203 -14.39 22.18 4.25
N ARG A 204 -15.41 22.09 3.38
CA ARG A 204 -16.64 22.89 3.42
C ARG A 204 -17.89 22.00 3.48
N CYS A 205 -18.94 22.49 4.14
CA CYS A 205 -20.23 21.80 4.19
C CYS A 205 -21.04 22.05 2.91
N SER A 206 -22.12 21.31 2.69
CA SER A 206 -22.96 21.41 1.48
C SER A 206 -23.53 22.82 1.19
N ARG A 207 -23.58 23.70 2.19
CA ARG A 207 -24.01 25.11 2.02
C ARG A 207 -22.91 26.02 1.47
N HIS A 208 -21.65 25.62 1.64
CA HIS A 208 -20.46 26.38 1.29
C HIS A 208 -19.56 25.64 0.29
N SER A 209 -19.91 24.42 -0.08
CA SER A 209 -19.32 23.73 -1.22
C SER A 209 -19.91 24.33 -2.50
N ASP A 210 -19.05 24.81 -3.38
CA ASP A 210 -19.43 25.17 -4.74
C ASP A 210 -19.83 23.87 -5.45
N GLU A 211 -21.11 23.48 -5.41
CA GLU A 211 -21.61 22.38 -6.23
C GLU A 211 -21.55 22.80 -7.70
N GLY A 212 -20.54 22.30 -8.40
CA GLY A 212 -20.47 22.20 -9.86
C GLY A 212 -20.34 20.74 -10.26
#